data_AF-A0A1Y3QIY6-F1
#
_entry.id   AF-A0A1Y3QIY6-F1
#
_cell.length_a   1.000
_cell.length_b   1.000
_cell.length_c   1.000
_cell.angle_alpha   90.00
_cell.angle_beta   90.00
_cell.angle_gamma   90.00
#
_symmetry.space_group_name_H-M   'P 1'
#
loop_
_entity.id
_entity.type
_entity.pdbx_description
1 polymer ?
#
loop_
_entity_poly.entity_id
_entity_poly.type
_entity_poly.pdbx_seq_one_letter_code
_entity_poly.pdbx_strand_id
1 'polypeptide(L)'
;MARRDQSVVGAGLNEFNITIGGRTTKISVFIRADDTNEQALGRIRDAVNAAKIGVTAAIVTDAETGMKRLELTGDQTGTDHAFRVEDVTGNAMSATGAAHVERQAVNASYSVNGGPAVESQSNTIELEKGRVTATLLAVTDEPVTVEVRPDGGRIIPLVRDLVESYNAMYRRLREAEGLLSPSIRRSFDRIVDSTAYERLGITRNADGTLRLDERQLERSLNGSFELTAKTLGGRLGLADRLDAAAERYNEVPASSLLDRQARQLQQLAFYQSSLQMFWPLQPSGLIFDLFF
;
A
#
# COMPACT_ATOMS: atom_id res chain seq x y z
N MET A 1 36.02 -16.15 -50.87
CA MET A 1 35.88 -15.37 -49.62
C MET A 1 34.64 -14.52 -49.76
N ALA A 2 33.56 -14.84 -49.04
CA ALA A 2 32.33 -14.05 -49.06
C ALA A 2 32.63 -12.65 -48.51
N ARG A 3 32.28 -11.59 -49.27
CA ARG A 3 32.26 -10.22 -48.74
C ARG A 3 31.33 -10.26 -47.52
N ARG A 4 31.89 -10.03 -46.32
CA ARG A 4 31.05 -9.74 -45.15
C ARG A 4 30.35 -8.43 -45.48
N ASP A 5 29.02 -8.43 -45.42
CA ASP A 5 28.23 -7.22 -45.67
C ASP A 5 28.59 -6.18 -44.61
N GLN A 6 29.41 -5.23 -45.04
CA GLN A 6 29.87 -4.10 -44.26
C GLN A 6 28.67 -3.24 -43.85
N SER A 7 28.71 -2.63 -42.67
CA SER A 7 27.57 -1.86 -42.20
C SER A 7 27.21 -0.69 -43.14
N VAL A 8 25.91 -0.43 -43.28
CA VAL A 8 25.39 0.79 -43.94
C VAL A 8 25.58 2.05 -43.08
N VAL A 9 25.84 1.87 -41.78
CA VAL A 9 26.24 2.94 -40.88
C VAL A 9 27.73 3.25 -41.12
N GLY A 10 28.04 4.53 -41.29
CA GLY A 10 29.39 5.00 -41.59
C GLY A 10 30.38 4.58 -40.50
N ALA A 11 31.53 4.05 -40.92
CA ALA A 11 32.60 3.70 -40.01
C ALA A 11 33.18 4.96 -39.34
N GLY A 12 33.65 4.80 -38.10
CA GLY A 12 34.18 5.88 -37.26
C GLY A 12 33.18 6.36 -36.22
N LEU A 13 33.38 7.61 -35.77
CA LEU A 13 32.51 8.23 -34.77
C LEU A 13 31.18 8.63 -35.41
N ASN A 14 30.09 8.10 -34.86
CA ASN A 14 28.73 8.55 -35.14
C ASN A 14 28.20 9.25 -33.91
N GLU A 15 27.67 10.46 -34.10
CA GLU A 15 27.02 11.23 -33.05
C GLU A 15 25.62 11.61 -33.51
N PHE A 16 24.64 11.47 -32.63
CA PHE A 16 23.26 11.85 -32.90
C PHE A 16 22.60 12.38 -31.64
N ASN A 17 21.61 13.23 -31.83
CA ASN A 17 20.83 13.84 -30.76
C ASN A 17 19.49 13.14 -30.64
N ILE A 18 19.08 12.83 -29.42
CA ILE A 18 17.70 12.46 -29.08
C ILE A 18 17.14 13.55 -28.19
N THR A 19 16.03 14.15 -28.64
CA THR A 19 15.32 15.21 -27.90
C THR A 19 13.96 14.70 -27.46
N ILE A 20 13.67 14.73 -26.17
CA ILE A 20 12.39 14.33 -25.57
C ILE A 20 12.02 15.32 -24.46
N GLY A 21 10.76 15.76 -24.39
CA GLY A 21 10.31 16.74 -23.40
C GLY A 21 11.12 18.04 -23.39
N GLY A 22 11.63 18.47 -24.55
CA GLY A 22 12.48 19.66 -24.71
C GLY A 22 13.94 19.49 -24.25
N ARG A 23 14.34 18.31 -23.76
CA ARG A 23 15.73 18.02 -23.37
C ARG A 23 16.43 17.24 -24.48
N THR A 24 17.51 17.81 -25.01
CA THR A 24 18.38 17.14 -25.99
C THR A 24 19.53 16.43 -25.31
N THR A 25 19.74 15.15 -25.64
CA THR A 25 20.90 14.36 -25.23
C THR A 25 21.66 13.91 -26.47
N LYS A 26 22.97 14.20 -26.50
CA LYS A 26 23.88 13.68 -27.53
C LYS A 26 24.34 12.28 -27.15
N ILE A 27 24.26 11.35 -28.08
CA ILE A 27 24.77 9.98 -27.96
C ILE A 27 25.88 9.80 -28.99
N SER A 28 27.00 9.23 -28.54
CA SER A 28 28.17 9.00 -29.37
C SER A 28 28.49 7.51 -29.41
N VAL A 29 28.65 6.97 -30.62
CA VAL A 29 28.90 5.54 -30.87
C VAL A 29 30.02 5.41 -31.89
N PHE A 30 30.99 4.55 -31.61
CA PHE A 30 32.05 4.24 -32.57
C PHE A 30 31.75 2.95 -33.31
N ILE A 31 31.67 3.03 -34.64
CA ILE A 31 31.44 1.89 -35.54
C ILE A 31 32.77 1.52 -36.20
N ARG A 32 33.17 0.25 -36.11
CA ARG A 32 34.42 -0.22 -36.73
C ARG A 32 34.21 -0.45 -38.23
N ALA A 33 35.27 -0.29 -39.01
CA ALA A 33 35.20 -0.50 -40.45
C ALA A 33 34.83 -1.94 -40.85
N ASP A 34 35.09 -2.91 -39.98
CA ASP A 34 34.76 -4.33 -40.16
C ASP A 34 33.48 -4.76 -39.41
N ASP A 35 32.77 -3.84 -38.74
CA ASP A 35 31.51 -4.14 -38.09
C ASP A 35 30.45 -4.52 -39.16
N THR A 36 29.71 -5.59 -38.90
CA THR A 36 28.51 -5.94 -39.68
C THR A 36 27.34 -5.01 -39.32
N ASN A 37 26.28 -5.01 -40.14
CA ASN A 37 25.04 -4.30 -39.81
C ASN A 37 24.50 -4.64 -38.42
N GLU A 38 24.51 -5.91 -38.04
CA GLU A 38 24.04 -6.34 -36.72
C GLU A 38 24.92 -5.83 -35.57
N GLN A 39 26.24 -5.80 -35.75
CA GLN A 39 27.15 -5.25 -34.75
C GLN A 39 26.95 -3.74 -34.60
N ALA A 40 26.80 -3.01 -35.71
CA ALA A 40 26.53 -1.58 -35.66
C ALA A 40 25.20 -1.25 -34.99
N LEU A 41 24.12 -1.95 -35.37
CA LEU A 41 22.80 -1.83 -34.72
C LEU A 41 22.87 -2.15 -33.22
N GLY A 42 23.61 -3.20 -32.85
CA GLY A 42 23.83 -3.59 -31.45
C GLY A 42 24.50 -2.48 -30.64
N ARG A 43 25.57 -1.88 -31.17
CA ARG A 43 26.26 -0.76 -30.51
C ARG A 43 25.36 0.46 -30.33
N ILE A 44 24.56 0.80 -31.35
CA ILE A 44 23.62 1.94 -31.27
C ILE A 44 22.54 1.66 -30.22
N ARG A 45 21.93 0.47 -30.25
CA ARG A 45 20.95 0.02 -29.26
C ARG A 45 21.50 0.16 -27.83
N ASP A 46 22.68 -0.39 -27.60
CA ASP A 46 23.30 -0.43 -26.28
C ASP A 46 23.62 0.99 -25.79
N ALA A 47 24.08 1.88 -26.67
CA ALA A 47 24.35 3.27 -26.33
C ALA A 47 23.07 4.06 -25.98
N VAL A 48 21.98 3.88 -26.73
CA VAL A 48 20.67 4.49 -26.42
C VAL A 48 20.15 4.00 -25.07
N ASN A 49 20.13 2.69 -24.85
CA ASN A 49 19.63 2.10 -23.61
C ASN A 49 20.51 2.45 -22.39
N ALA A 50 21.82 2.59 -22.59
CA ALA A 50 22.73 3.04 -21.53
C ALA A 50 22.50 4.50 -21.12
N ALA A 51 22.03 5.35 -22.04
CA ALA A 51 21.76 6.76 -21.78
C ALA A 51 20.56 7.00 -20.85
N LYS A 52 19.61 6.04 -20.77
CA LYS A 52 18.42 6.08 -19.88
C LYS A 52 17.64 7.39 -19.99
N ILE A 53 17.36 7.80 -21.22
CA ILE A 53 16.76 9.11 -21.53
C ILE A 53 15.24 9.07 -21.77
N GLY A 54 14.54 7.98 -21.41
CA GLY A 54 13.11 7.83 -21.69
C GLY A 54 12.79 7.31 -23.10
N VAL A 55 13.79 6.78 -23.79
CA VAL A 55 13.65 6.09 -25.09
C VAL A 55 14.40 4.77 -25.01
N THR A 56 13.71 3.69 -25.37
CA THR A 56 14.26 2.34 -25.45
C THR A 56 14.52 1.97 -26.91
N ALA A 57 15.70 1.41 -27.18
CA ALA A 57 16.08 0.87 -28.47
C ALA A 57 15.99 -0.66 -28.50
N ALA A 58 15.47 -1.20 -29.60
CA ALA A 58 15.43 -2.63 -29.89
C ALA A 58 15.88 -2.89 -31.34
N ILE A 59 16.35 -4.12 -31.59
CA ILE A 59 16.62 -4.60 -32.95
C ILE A 59 15.49 -5.55 -33.31
N VAL A 60 14.67 -5.17 -34.29
CA VAL A 60 13.58 -5.99 -34.79
C VAL A 60 14.01 -6.65 -36.07
N THR A 61 13.74 -7.96 -36.19
CA THR A 61 13.94 -8.70 -37.44
C THR A 61 12.60 -8.86 -38.11
N ASP A 62 12.48 -8.35 -39.32
CA ASP A 62 11.32 -8.55 -40.17
C ASP A 62 11.22 -10.03 -40.55
N ALA A 63 10.08 -10.66 -40.25
CA ALA A 63 9.92 -12.11 -40.39
C ALA A 63 9.81 -12.56 -41.86
N GLU A 64 9.41 -11.67 -42.78
CA GLU A 64 9.20 -11.98 -44.19
C GLU A 64 10.48 -11.77 -45.00
N THR A 65 11.19 -10.67 -44.73
CA THR A 65 12.39 -10.27 -45.48
C THR A 65 13.69 -10.66 -44.79
N GLY A 66 13.66 -11.01 -43.50
CA GLY A 66 14.84 -11.28 -42.68
C GLY A 66 15.67 -10.02 -42.37
N MET A 67 15.22 -8.83 -42.77
CA MET A 67 15.94 -7.59 -42.56
C MET A 67 15.87 -7.15 -41.10
N LYS A 68 16.99 -6.67 -40.56
CA LYS A 68 17.08 -6.15 -39.19
C LYS A 68 17.00 -4.63 -39.22
N ARG A 69 16.13 -4.05 -38.38
CA ARG A 69 15.97 -2.60 -38.22
C ARG A 69 16.14 -2.18 -36.77
N LEU A 70 16.57 -0.93 -36.56
CA LEU A 70 16.56 -0.30 -35.24
C LEU A 70 15.18 0.30 -34.99
N GLU A 71 14.51 -0.14 -33.93
CA GLU A 71 13.27 0.47 -33.46
C GLU A 71 13.58 1.26 -32.19
N LEU A 72 13.09 2.50 -32.13
CA LEU A 72 13.17 3.37 -30.97
C LEU A 72 11.75 3.64 -30.48
N THR A 73 11.52 3.42 -29.18
CA THR A 73 10.20 3.57 -28.56
C THR A 73 10.32 4.47 -27.34
N GLY A 74 9.45 5.48 -27.24
CA GLY A 74 9.35 6.28 -26.03
C GLY A 74 8.81 5.45 -24.87
N ASP A 75 9.41 5.59 -23.69
CA ASP A 75 9.02 4.80 -22.51
C ASP A 75 7.68 5.25 -21.91
N GLN A 76 7.21 6.44 -22.30
CA GLN A 76 5.97 7.06 -21.86
C GLN A 76 5.10 7.44 -23.06
N THR A 77 3.78 7.37 -22.88
CA THR A 77 2.80 7.85 -23.87
C THR A 77 2.62 9.37 -23.76
N GLY A 78 1.85 9.95 -24.67
CA GLY A 78 1.51 11.37 -24.63
C GLY A 78 2.46 12.25 -25.44
N THR A 79 1.89 13.34 -25.95
CA THR A 79 2.56 14.30 -26.84
C THR A 79 3.75 14.99 -26.19
N ASP A 80 3.75 15.18 -24.86
CA ASP A 80 4.87 15.79 -24.13
C ASP A 80 6.10 14.88 -24.10
N HIS A 81 5.88 13.57 -24.25
CA HIS A 81 6.89 12.54 -24.31
C HIS A 81 7.25 12.13 -25.74
N ALA A 82 6.77 12.88 -26.74
CA ALA A 82 7.25 12.74 -28.10
C ALA A 82 8.77 12.98 -28.15
N PHE A 83 9.48 12.15 -28.92
CA PHE A 83 10.91 12.30 -29.13
C PHE A 83 11.24 12.56 -30.60
N ARG A 84 12.38 13.21 -30.82
CA ARG A 84 12.97 13.42 -32.14
C ARG A 84 14.42 12.94 -32.13
N VAL A 85 14.84 12.35 -33.24
CA VAL A 85 16.23 11.95 -33.47
C VAL A 85 16.84 12.74 -34.63
N GLU A 86 18.13 13.06 -34.53
CA GLU A 86 18.85 13.79 -35.56
C GLU A 86 20.33 13.40 -35.57
N ASP A 87 20.86 13.03 -36.74
CA ASP A 87 22.30 12.79 -36.92
C ASP A 87 23.08 14.11 -36.83
N VAL A 88 24.17 14.10 -36.07
CA VAL A 88 25.11 15.23 -35.93
C VAL A 88 26.39 14.95 -36.71
N THR A 89 26.97 13.76 -36.50
CA THR A 89 28.15 13.26 -37.23
C THR A 89 27.88 11.83 -37.68
N GLY A 90 28.22 11.51 -38.92
CA GLY A 90 27.90 10.21 -39.51
C GLY A 90 26.44 10.13 -39.96
N ASN A 91 25.88 8.92 -40.01
CA ASN A 91 24.56 8.66 -40.59
C ASN A 91 23.78 7.57 -39.82
N ALA A 92 24.06 7.39 -38.52
CA ALA A 92 23.50 6.30 -37.73
C ALA A 92 21.96 6.26 -37.74
N MET A 93 21.26 7.37 -37.47
CA MET A 93 19.79 7.38 -37.41
C MET A 93 19.16 7.27 -38.80
N SER A 94 19.74 7.94 -39.79
CA SER A 94 19.25 7.95 -41.17
C SER A 94 19.45 6.58 -41.86
N ALA A 95 20.58 5.92 -41.65
CA ALA A 95 20.92 4.65 -42.28
C ALA A 95 20.22 3.42 -41.65
N THR A 96 19.85 3.47 -40.36
CA THR A 96 19.15 2.37 -39.69
C THR A 96 17.62 2.47 -39.80
N GLY A 97 17.12 3.55 -40.39
CA GLY A 97 15.68 3.85 -40.49
C GLY A 97 15.07 4.42 -39.21
N ALA A 98 15.86 4.62 -38.15
CA ALA A 98 15.38 5.13 -36.85
C ALA A 98 14.85 6.58 -36.91
N ALA A 99 15.17 7.32 -37.98
CA ALA A 99 14.60 8.63 -38.24
C ALA A 99 13.16 8.60 -38.78
N HIS A 100 12.64 7.43 -39.18
CA HIS A 100 11.26 7.27 -39.65
C HIS A 100 10.30 7.11 -38.46
N VAL A 101 9.24 7.92 -38.43
CA VAL A 101 8.23 7.86 -37.36
C VAL A 101 7.12 6.88 -37.75
N GLU A 102 7.13 5.69 -37.15
CA GLU A 102 6.11 4.65 -37.36
C GLU A 102 4.79 4.99 -36.65
N ARG A 103 4.85 5.55 -35.44
CA ARG A 103 3.68 5.96 -34.66
C ARG A 103 3.96 7.28 -33.94
N GLN A 104 3.10 8.27 -34.19
CA GLN A 104 3.18 9.53 -33.45
C GLN A 104 2.66 9.36 -32.02
N ALA A 105 3.29 10.07 -31.09
CA ALA A 105 2.79 10.17 -29.73
C ALA A 105 1.48 10.96 -29.72
N VAL A 106 0.48 10.45 -29.01
CA VAL A 106 -0.85 11.06 -28.89
C VAL A 106 -1.29 11.02 -27.44
N ASN A 107 -2.04 12.04 -27.03
CA ASN A 107 -2.70 12.06 -25.73
C ASN A 107 -3.94 11.16 -25.77
N ALA A 108 -4.25 10.52 -24.65
CA ALA A 108 -5.58 9.97 -24.44
C ALA A 108 -6.59 11.10 -24.32
N SER A 109 -7.81 10.90 -24.81
CA SER A 109 -8.91 11.86 -24.69
C SER A 109 -10.14 11.14 -24.13
N TYR A 110 -10.73 11.69 -23.08
CA TYR A 110 -11.88 11.10 -22.41
C TYR A 110 -12.82 12.16 -21.84
N SER A 111 -14.07 11.81 -21.57
CA SER A 111 -15.02 12.67 -20.86
C SER A 111 -15.62 11.91 -19.69
N VAL A 112 -16.03 12.64 -18.65
CA VAL A 112 -16.59 12.06 -17.42
C VAL A 112 -17.93 12.72 -17.16
N ASN A 113 -18.99 11.92 -16.96
CA ASN A 113 -20.33 12.38 -16.63
C ASN A 113 -20.90 13.45 -17.61
N GLY A 114 -20.62 13.31 -18.90
CA GLY A 114 -21.04 14.28 -19.93
C GLY A 114 -20.34 15.63 -19.88
N GLY A 115 -19.26 15.75 -19.10
CA GLY A 115 -18.40 16.92 -19.08
C GLY A 115 -17.58 17.10 -20.36
N PRO A 116 -16.79 18.19 -20.44
CA PRO A 116 -15.91 18.42 -21.59
C PRO A 116 -14.87 17.30 -21.72
N ALA A 117 -14.37 17.11 -22.94
CA ALA A 117 -13.23 16.22 -23.18
C ALA A 117 -11.99 16.74 -22.46
N VAL A 118 -11.28 15.83 -21.80
CA VAL A 118 -10.03 16.07 -21.09
C VAL A 118 -8.96 15.24 -21.76
N GLU A 119 -7.79 15.85 -21.97
CA GLU A 119 -6.62 15.15 -22.47
C GLU A 119 -5.75 14.63 -21.32
N SER A 120 -5.13 13.48 -21.54
CA SER A 120 -4.17 12.87 -20.62
C SER A 120 -2.95 12.38 -21.38
N GLN A 121 -1.78 12.57 -20.79
CA GLN A 121 -0.52 12.02 -21.31
C GLN A 121 -0.46 10.48 -21.15
N SER A 122 -1.36 9.88 -20.35
CA SER A 122 -1.40 8.45 -20.05
C SER A 122 -2.79 7.85 -20.24
N ASN A 123 -2.83 6.55 -20.56
CA ASN A 123 -4.05 5.74 -20.51
C ASN A 123 -4.47 5.38 -19.08
N THR A 124 -3.58 5.53 -18.09
CA THR A 124 -3.95 5.45 -16.69
C THR A 124 -4.34 6.84 -16.21
N ILE A 125 -5.63 7.01 -15.91
CA ILE A 125 -6.24 8.29 -15.56
C ILE A 125 -6.76 8.25 -14.12
N GLU A 126 -6.77 9.41 -13.49
CA GLU A 126 -7.38 9.61 -12.19
C GLU A 126 -8.75 10.28 -12.34
N LEU A 127 -9.72 9.73 -11.63
CA LEU A 127 -11.11 10.15 -11.59
C LEU A 127 -11.49 10.50 -10.15
N GLU A 128 -12.60 11.21 -9.97
CA GLU A 128 -13.13 11.54 -8.64
C GLU A 128 -12.11 12.19 -7.68
N LYS A 129 -11.25 13.07 -8.23
CA LYS A 129 -10.15 13.76 -7.52
C LYS A 129 -9.12 12.78 -6.94
N GLY A 130 -8.70 11.80 -7.72
CA GLY A 130 -7.67 10.82 -7.34
C GLY A 130 -8.20 9.66 -6.49
N ARG A 131 -9.51 9.55 -6.27
CA ARG A 131 -10.12 8.45 -5.51
C ARG A 131 -10.34 7.20 -6.35
N VAL A 132 -10.37 7.35 -7.67
CA VAL A 132 -10.55 6.25 -8.61
C VAL A 132 -9.43 6.34 -9.64
N THR A 133 -8.74 5.23 -9.86
CA THR A 133 -7.79 5.09 -10.97
C THR A 133 -8.42 4.17 -12.01
N ALA A 134 -8.46 4.62 -13.26
CA ALA A 134 -8.95 3.85 -14.39
C ALA A 134 -7.86 3.69 -15.44
N THR A 135 -7.85 2.55 -16.13
CA THR A 135 -6.96 2.30 -17.26
C THR A 135 -7.80 2.19 -18.53
N LEU A 136 -7.55 3.07 -19.48
CA LEU A 136 -8.19 3.10 -20.78
C LEU A 136 -7.58 1.99 -21.66
N LEU A 137 -8.40 1.02 -22.05
CA LEU A 137 -7.97 -0.14 -22.83
C LEU A 137 -8.32 -0.03 -24.31
N ALA A 138 -9.45 0.58 -24.63
CA ALA A 138 -9.95 0.75 -25.98
C ALA A 138 -10.84 1.99 -26.07
N VAL A 139 -11.02 2.48 -27.29
CA VAL A 139 -12.00 3.52 -27.61
C VAL A 139 -13.41 2.94 -27.46
N THR A 140 -14.33 3.74 -26.94
CA THR A 140 -15.73 3.36 -26.72
C THR A 140 -16.65 4.25 -27.54
N ASP A 141 -17.59 3.66 -28.28
CA ASP A 141 -18.62 4.41 -29.02
C ASP A 141 -19.78 4.85 -28.12
N GLU A 142 -20.03 4.10 -27.04
CA GLU A 142 -21.04 4.39 -26.02
C GLU A 142 -20.40 4.60 -24.63
N PRO A 143 -21.00 5.42 -23.75
CA PRO A 143 -20.47 5.63 -22.41
C PRO A 143 -20.42 4.35 -21.58
N VAL A 144 -19.27 4.10 -20.95
CA VAL A 144 -19.13 3.03 -19.96
C VAL A 144 -19.56 3.55 -18.59
N THR A 145 -20.46 2.81 -17.94
CA THR A 145 -20.90 3.14 -16.58
C THR A 145 -19.95 2.53 -15.56
N VAL A 146 -19.33 3.37 -14.73
CA VAL A 146 -18.49 2.95 -13.60
C VAL A 146 -19.19 3.32 -12.30
N GLU A 147 -19.53 2.32 -11.49
CA GLU A 147 -20.16 2.52 -10.20
C GLU A 147 -19.17 2.26 -9.06
N VAL A 148 -18.94 3.26 -8.22
CA VAL A 148 -18.15 3.12 -7.00
C VAL A 148 -19.09 2.80 -5.85
N ARG A 149 -18.88 1.65 -5.20
CA ARG A 149 -19.66 1.21 -4.03
C ARG A 149 -18.74 0.79 -2.89
N PRO A 150 -19.22 0.84 -1.63
CA PRO A 150 -18.52 0.25 -0.51
C PRO A 150 -18.22 -1.24 -0.75
N ASP A 151 -17.01 -1.67 -0.41
CA ASP A 151 -16.61 -3.07 -0.48
C ASP A 151 -17.08 -3.82 0.78
N GLY A 152 -18.36 -4.18 0.80
CA GLY A 152 -18.96 -4.96 1.89
C GLY A 152 -18.24 -6.29 2.12
N GLY A 153 -17.71 -6.90 1.06
CA GLY A 153 -16.96 -8.15 1.12
C GLY A 153 -15.68 -8.05 1.95
N ARG A 154 -15.05 -6.88 2.02
CA ARG A 154 -13.88 -6.63 2.89
C ARG A 154 -14.24 -6.02 4.23
N ILE A 155 -15.25 -5.16 4.29
CA ILE A 155 -15.61 -4.44 5.51
C ILE A 155 -16.31 -5.36 6.52
N ILE A 156 -17.25 -6.19 6.07
CA ILE A 156 -18.03 -7.05 6.96
C ILE A 156 -17.14 -8.04 7.74
N PRO A 157 -16.15 -8.73 7.12
CA PRO A 157 -15.20 -9.55 7.85
C PRO A 157 -14.42 -8.79 8.92
N LEU A 158 -13.94 -7.56 8.64
CA LEU A 158 -13.21 -6.77 9.63
C LEU A 158 -14.07 -6.41 10.85
N VAL A 159 -15.35 -6.11 10.63
CA VAL A 159 -16.29 -5.84 11.73
C VAL A 159 -16.64 -7.12 12.49
N ARG A 160 -16.75 -8.26 11.79
CA ARG A 160 -16.90 -9.58 12.44
C ARG A 160 -15.71 -9.87 13.35
N ASP A 161 -14.49 -9.70 12.85
CA ASP A 161 -13.26 -9.97 13.61
C ASP A 161 -13.16 -9.07 14.85
N LEU A 162 -13.58 -7.80 14.75
CA LEU A 162 -13.68 -6.89 15.89
C LEU A 162 -14.68 -7.39 16.94
N VAL A 163 -15.88 -7.81 16.50
CA VAL A 163 -16.93 -8.36 17.37
C VAL A 163 -16.47 -9.66 18.05
N GLU A 164 -15.80 -10.55 17.30
CA GLU A 164 -15.25 -11.79 17.83
C GLU A 164 -14.13 -11.55 18.84
N SER A 165 -13.24 -10.59 18.57
CA SER A 165 -12.15 -10.20 19.47
C SER A 165 -12.69 -9.59 20.77
N TYR A 166 -13.69 -8.71 20.67
CA TYR A 166 -14.41 -8.19 21.83
C TYR A 166 -15.03 -9.34 22.64
N ASN A 167 -15.71 -10.27 21.99
CA ASN A 167 -16.34 -11.42 22.65
C ASN A 167 -15.34 -12.35 23.31
N ALA A 168 -14.17 -12.55 22.70
CA ALA A 168 -13.08 -13.33 23.29
C ALA A 168 -12.54 -12.65 24.56
N MET A 169 -12.21 -11.36 24.48
CA MET A 169 -11.79 -10.57 25.63
C MET A 169 -12.84 -10.62 26.75
N TYR A 170 -14.10 -10.40 26.42
CA TYR A 170 -15.19 -10.36 27.38
C TYR A 170 -15.42 -11.72 28.08
N ARG A 171 -15.24 -12.83 27.36
CA ARG A 171 -15.22 -14.18 27.96
C ARG A 171 -14.08 -14.36 28.94
N ARG A 172 -12.86 -13.91 28.61
CA ARG A 172 -11.70 -13.95 29.53
C ARG A 172 -11.93 -13.12 30.79
N LEU A 173 -12.52 -11.93 30.65
CA LEU A 173 -12.88 -11.10 31.80
C LEU A 173 -13.92 -11.77 32.71
N ARG A 174 -14.85 -12.54 32.15
CA ARG A 174 -15.81 -13.35 32.93
C ARG A 174 -15.15 -14.56 33.60
N GLU A 175 -14.22 -15.24 32.92
CA GLU A 175 -13.47 -16.36 33.54
C GLU A 175 -12.67 -15.90 34.76
N ALA A 176 -12.19 -14.65 34.75
CA ALA A 176 -11.47 -14.03 35.85
C ALA A 176 -12.37 -13.26 36.85
N GLU A 177 -13.68 -13.55 36.84
CA GLU A 177 -14.65 -12.94 37.75
C GLU A 177 -14.29 -13.22 39.22
N GLY A 178 -14.35 -12.17 40.06
CA GLY A 178 -13.94 -12.23 41.47
C GLY A 178 -12.44 -12.02 41.73
N LEU A 179 -11.60 -11.99 40.68
CA LEU A 179 -10.19 -11.60 40.77
C LEU A 179 -9.93 -10.22 40.15
N LEU A 180 -10.63 -9.86 39.09
CA LEU A 180 -10.47 -8.58 38.40
C LEU A 180 -11.46 -7.52 38.89
N SER A 181 -11.02 -6.26 38.86
CA SER A 181 -11.87 -5.11 39.21
C SER A 181 -13.10 -5.03 38.31
N PRO A 182 -14.32 -4.92 38.88
CA PRO A 182 -15.55 -4.74 38.10
C PRO A 182 -15.58 -3.48 37.24
N SER A 183 -14.69 -2.50 37.50
CA SER A 183 -14.60 -1.28 36.68
C SER A 183 -14.17 -1.55 35.24
N ILE A 184 -13.34 -2.57 35.02
CA ILE A 184 -12.81 -2.93 33.70
C ILE A 184 -13.96 -3.38 32.81
N ARG A 185 -14.76 -4.34 33.29
CA ARG A 185 -15.93 -4.81 32.57
C ARG A 185 -16.93 -3.68 32.29
N ARG A 186 -17.22 -2.85 33.30
CA ARG A 186 -18.15 -1.72 33.14
C ARG A 186 -17.67 -0.68 32.13
N SER A 187 -16.36 -0.46 31.95
CA SER A 187 -15.89 0.48 30.93
C SER A 187 -16.14 -0.04 29.53
N PHE A 188 -15.89 -1.33 29.28
CA PHE A 188 -16.17 -1.95 27.99
C PHE A 188 -17.67 -2.02 27.70
N ASP A 189 -18.49 -2.35 28.70
CA ASP A 189 -19.95 -2.33 28.58
C ASP A 189 -20.46 -0.97 28.11
N ARG A 190 -19.99 0.14 28.70
CA ARG A 190 -20.39 1.50 28.29
C ARG A 190 -19.94 1.87 26.89
N ILE A 191 -18.84 1.31 26.40
CA ILE A 191 -18.34 1.61 25.06
C ILE A 191 -19.28 1.02 24.02
N VAL A 192 -19.81 -0.17 24.26
CA VAL A 192 -20.63 -0.90 23.29
C VAL A 192 -22.14 -0.64 23.46
N ASP A 193 -22.55 -0.06 24.59
CA ASP A 193 -23.94 0.31 24.89
C ASP A 193 -24.32 1.62 24.17
N SER A 194 -24.64 1.50 22.88
CA SER A 194 -25.08 2.63 22.06
C SER A 194 -26.04 2.20 20.96
N THR A 195 -27.16 2.90 20.88
CA THR A 195 -28.15 2.75 19.80
C THR A 195 -27.58 3.03 18.41
N ALA A 196 -26.44 3.74 18.32
CA ALA A 196 -25.76 3.95 17.05
C ALA A 196 -25.24 2.63 16.47
N TYR A 197 -24.69 1.73 17.29
CA TYR A 197 -24.17 0.44 16.84
C TYR A 197 -25.30 -0.54 16.50
N GLU A 198 -26.40 -0.50 17.25
CA GLU A 198 -27.59 -1.31 16.98
C GLU A 198 -28.18 -1.01 15.60
N ARG A 199 -28.20 0.27 15.20
CA ARG A 199 -28.64 0.66 13.84
C ARG A 199 -27.75 0.08 12.74
N LEU A 200 -26.49 -0.19 13.04
CA LEU A 200 -25.53 -0.84 12.13
C LEU A 200 -25.58 -2.37 12.20
N GLY A 201 -26.44 -2.95 13.05
CA GLY A 201 -26.52 -4.40 13.25
C GLY A 201 -25.59 -4.96 14.31
N ILE A 202 -24.91 -4.13 15.11
CA ILE A 202 -24.11 -4.60 16.24
C ILE A 202 -24.93 -4.44 17.52
N THR A 203 -25.40 -5.57 18.06
CA THR A 203 -26.29 -5.60 19.23
C THR A 203 -25.65 -6.32 20.40
N ARG A 204 -25.88 -5.85 21.63
CA ARG A 204 -25.40 -6.50 22.85
C ARG A 204 -26.41 -7.55 23.32
N ASN A 205 -25.92 -8.76 23.58
CA ASN A 205 -26.68 -9.85 24.20
C ASN A 205 -26.84 -9.62 25.71
N ALA A 206 -27.75 -10.35 26.35
CA ALA A 206 -27.96 -10.27 27.81
C ALA A 206 -26.70 -10.68 28.61
N ASP A 207 -25.86 -11.55 28.06
CA ASP A 207 -24.58 -11.93 28.65
C ASP A 207 -23.50 -10.83 28.47
N GLY A 208 -23.73 -9.84 27.61
CA GLY A 208 -22.84 -8.73 27.30
C GLY A 208 -21.81 -8.98 26.19
N THR A 209 -21.90 -10.13 25.53
CA THR A 209 -21.27 -10.35 24.22
C THR A 209 -22.00 -9.52 23.15
N LEU A 210 -21.33 -9.29 22.03
CA LEU A 210 -21.89 -8.65 20.84
C LEU A 210 -22.32 -9.68 19.80
N ARG A 211 -23.39 -9.38 19.09
CA ARG A 211 -23.86 -10.07 17.89
C ARG A 211 -23.81 -9.11 16.71
N LEU A 212 -23.33 -9.60 15.58
CA LEU A 212 -23.36 -8.87 14.31
C LEU A 212 -24.50 -9.39 13.41
N ASP A 213 -25.33 -8.47 12.93
CA ASP A 213 -26.25 -8.67 11.81
C ASP A 213 -25.61 -8.12 10.54
N GLU A 214 -24.98 -9.00 9.78
CA GLU A 214 -24.23 -8.64 8.57
C GLU A 214 -25.12 -8.02 7.50
N ARG A 215 -26.38 -8.45 7.39
CA ARG A 215 -27.32 -7.90 6.41
C ARG A 215 -27.73 -6.49 6.77
N GLN A 216 -27.86 -6.19 8.07
CA GLN A 216 -28.11 -4.82 8.52
C GLN A 216 -26.87 -3.94 8.32
N LEU A 217 -25.68 -4.45 8.61
CA LEU A 217 -24.43 -3.75 8.34
C LEU A 217 -24.26 -3.44 6.84
N GLU A 218 -24.51 -4.43 5.97
CA GLU A 218 -24.45 -4.26 4.52
C GLU A 218 -25.43 -3.20 4.02
N ARG A 219 -26.67 -3.20 4.53
CA ARG A 219 -27.66 -2.15 4.23
C ARG A 219 -27.18 -0.77 4.66
N SER A 220 -26.54 -0.67 5.83
CA SER A 220 -25.99 0.60 6.31
C SER A 220 -24.82 1.09 5.47
N LEU A 221 -23.92 0.18 5.05
CA LEU A 221 -22.81 0.52 4.16
C LEU A 221 -23.33 1.08 2.83
N ASN A 222 -24.30 0.40 2.22
CA ASN A 222 -24.85 0.81 0.91
C ASN A 222 -25.72 2.07 1.00
N GLY A 223 -26.44 2.28 2.11
CA GLY A 223 -27.33 3.45 2.28
C GLY A 223 -26.65 4.69 2.85
N SER A 224 -25.62 4.54 3.67
CA SER A 224 -24.96 5.64 4.38
C SER A 224 -23.52 5.26 4.79
N PHE A 225 -22.66 5.07 3.79
CA PHE A 225 -21.26 4.68 3.99
C PHE A 225 -20.52 5.60 4.96
N GLU A 226 -20.55 6.92 4.76
CA GLU A 226 -19.83 7.89 5.59
C GLU A 226 -20.23 7.83 7.06
N LEU A 227 -21.52 7.71 7.34
CA LEU A 227 -22.02 7.57 8.72
C LEU A 227 -21.58 6.24 9.33
N THR A 228 -21.66 5.15 8.56
CA THR A 228 -21.23 3.82 8.99
C THR A 228 -19.73 3.80 9.30
N ALA A 229 -18.91 4.32 8.39
CA ALA A 229 -17.47 4.44 8.54
C ALA A 229 -17.09 5.28 9.76
N LYS A 230 -17.72 6.45 9.94
CA LYS A 230 -17.49 7.31 11.11
C LYS A 230 -17.86 6.63 12.43
N THR A 231 -18.97 5.91 12.45
CA THR A 231 -19.47 5.25 13.67
C THR A 231 -18.61 4.05 14.07
N LEU A 232 -18.08 3.30 13.10
CA LEU A 232 -17.25 2.14 13.36
C LEU A 232 -15.78 2.49 13.57
N GLY A 233 -15.15 3.13 12.58
CA GLY A 233 -13.71 3.38 12.53
C GLY A 233 -13.30 4.86 12.58
N GLY A 234 -14.26 5.79 12.63
CA GLY A 234 -13.97 7.21 12.79
C GLY A 234 -13.46 7.54 14.19
N ARG A 235 -12.97 8.77 14.36
CA ARG A 235 -12.62 9.33 15.67
C ARG A 235 -13.84 9.28 16.61
N LEU A 236 -13.66 8.74 17.81
CA LEU A 236 -14.72 8.42 18.78
C LEU A 236 -15.72 7.35 18.28
N GLY A 237 -15.37 6.58 17.26
CA GLY A 237 -16.11 5.41 16.78
C GLY A 237 -15.91 4.19 17.68
N LEU A 238 -16.58 3.08 17.36
CA LEU A 238 -16.51 1.85 18.15
C LEU A 238 -15.07 1.34 18.29
N ALA A 239 -14.37 1.18 17.17
CA ALA A 239 -13.01 0.64 17.14
C ALA A 239 -12.04 1.53 17.92
N ASP A 240 -12.07 2.84 17.67
CA ASP A 240 -11.24 3.84 18.36
C ASP A 240 -11.45 3.83 19.88
N ARG A 241 -12.70 3.71 20.35
CA ARG A 241 -13.00 3.63 21.79
C ARG A 241 -12.57 2.32 22.43
N LEU A 242 -12.76 1.20 21.72
CA LEU A 242 -12.33 -0.11 22.20
C LEU A 242 -10.80 -0.18 22.30
N ASP A 243 -10.11 0.36 21.30
CA ASP A 243 -8.65 0.47 21.27
C ASP A 243 -8.13 1.32 22.43
N ALA A 244 -8.64 2.55 22.59
CA ALA A 244 -8.27 3.42 23.70
C ALA A 244 -8.56 2.81 25.09
N ALA A 245 -9.59 1.97 25.21
CA ALA A 245 -9.84 1.24 26.45
C ALA A 245 -8.86 0.09 26.66
N ALA A 246 -8.51 -0.64 25.60
CA ALA A 246 -7.51 -1.70 25.65
C ALA A 246 -6.13 -1.15 26.04
N GLU A 247 -5.69 -0.05 25.43
CA GLU A 247 -4.42 0.61 25.76
C GLU A 247 -4.34 1.00 27.23
N ARG A 248 -5.39 1.68 27.75
CA ARG A 248 -5.46 2.08 29.16
C ARG A 248 -5.25 0.92 30.13
N TYR A 249 -5.77 -0.26 29.81
CA TYR A 249 -5.61 -1.43 30.69
C TYR A 249 -4.32 -2.19 30.47
N ASN A 250 -3.70 -2.06 29.31
CA ASN A 250 -2.36 -2.59 29.04
C ASN A 250 -1.26 -1.77 29.72
N GLU A 251 -1.49 -0.47 29.92
CA GLU A 251 -0.52 0.46 30.52
C GLU A 251 -0.52 0.49 32.06
N VAL A 252 -1.60 0.07 32.71
CA VAL A 252 -1.68 0.08 34.18
C VAL A 252 -1.04 -1.16 34.80
N PRO A 253 -0.40 -1.05 35.99
CA PRO A 253 0.15 -2.20 36.69
C PRO A 253 -0.91 -3.28 36.95
N ALA A 254 -0.54 -4.56 36.83
CA ALA A 254 -1.46 -5.68 37.04
C ALA A 254 -2.18 -5.64 38.42
N SER A 255 -1.54 -5.11 39.45
CA SER A 255 -2.14 -4.90 40.77
C SER A 255 -3.33 -3.93 40.77
N SER A 256 -3.37 -2.98 39.83
CA SER A 256 -4.47 -2.03 39.65
C SER A 256 -5.67 -2.66 38.93
N LEU A 257 -5.44 -3.80 38.27
CA LEU A 257 -6.48 -4.57 37.58
C LEU A 257 -7.21 -5.55 38.52
N LEU A 258 -6.62 -5.87 39.68
CA LEU A 258 -7.18 -6.81 40.64
C LEU A 258 -8.27 -6.18 41.51
N ASP A 259 -9.26 -6.98 41.88
CA ASP A 259 -10.24 -6.62 42.89
C ASP A 259 -9.59 -6.66 44.28
N ARG A 260 -9.48 -5.49 44.93
CA ARG A 260 -8.91 -5.35 46.28
C ARG A 260 -9.69 -6.12 47.35
N GLN A 261 -10.94 -6.50 47.05
CA GLN A 261 -11.82 -7.23 47.96
C GLN A 261 -11.87 -8.74 47.65
N ALA A 262 -11.09 -9.23 46.67
CA ALA A 262 -11.03 -10.64 46.33
C ALA A 262 -10.60 -11.47 47.56
N ARG A 263 -11.51 -12.27 48.11
CA ARG A 263 -11.29 -13.07 49.34
C ARG A 263 -10.09 -14.03 49.24
N GLN A 264 -9.71 -14.45 48.03
CA GLN A 264 -8.54 -15.30 47.79
C GLN A 264 -7.20 -14.56 47.98
N LEU A 265 -7.12 -13.27 47.66
CA LEU A 265 -5.94 -12.46 47.94
C LEU A 265 -5.78 -12.17 49.44
N GLN A 266 -6.90 -12.08 50.17
CA GLN A 266 -6.87 -11.98 51.63
C GLN A 266 -6.26 -13.24 52.26
N GLN A 267 -6.64 -14.44 51.80
CA GLN A 267 -6.06 -15.71 52.30
C GLN A 267 -4.55 -15.84 52.02
N LEU A 268 -4.08 -15.42 50.85
CA LEU A 268 -2.65 -15.36 50.52
C LEU A 268 -1.88 -14.35 51.38
N ALA A 269 -2.46 -13.17 51.62
CA ALA A 269 -1.89 -12.17 52.52
C ALA A 269 -1.80 -12.69 53.96
N PHE A 270 -2.81 -13.42 54.44
CA PHE A 270 -2.79 -14.09 55.75
C PHE A 270 -1.70 -15.20 55.82
N TYR A 271 -1.47 -15.93 54.72
CA TYR A 271 -0.43 -16.96 54.67
C TYR A 271 0.98 -16.34 54.78
N GLN A 272 1.27 -15.27 54.04
CA GLN A 272 2.56 -14.57 54.13
C GLN A 272 2.79 -13.90 55.50
N SER A 273 1.75 -13.29 56.09
CA SER A 273 1.86 -12.69 57.42
C SER A 273 2.00 -13.75 58.53
N SER A 274 1.41 -14.94 58.37
CA SER A 274 1.65 -16.06 59.30
C SER A 274 3.08 -16.64 59.21
N LEU A 275 3.73 -16.57 58.05
CA LEU A 275 5.15 -16.96 57.88
C LEU A 275 6.12 -15.92 58.44
N GLN A 276 5.73 -14.64 58.49
CA GLN A 276 6.53 -13.58 59.13
C GLN A 276 6.44 -13.57 60.67
N MET A 277 5.43 -14.23 61.26
CA MET A 277 5.20 -14.24 62.71
C MET A 277 5.97 -15.33 63.48
N PHE A 278 6.81 -16.13 62.83
CA PHE A 278 7.68 -17.12 63.48
C PHE A 278 9.16 -16.74 63.36
N TRP A 279 9.59 -15.71 64.09
CA TRP A 279 10.99 -15.61 64.53
C TRP A 279 11.09 -14.86 65.87
N PRO A 280 11.10 -15.54 67.02
CA PRO A 280 11.54 -14.91 68.26
C PRO A 280 13.08 -14.98 68.30
N LEU A 281 13.77 -13.98 67.78
CA LEU A 281 15.14 -13.72 68.20
C LEU A 281 15.10 -12.76 69.38
N GLN A 282 15.41 -13.28 70.57
CA GLN A 282 15.67 -12.45 71.75
C GLN A 282 17.04 -11.79 71.62
N PRO A 283 17.17 -10.46 71.80
CA PRO A 283 18.47 -9.81 71.90
C PRO A 283 18.83 -9.58 73.37
N SER A 284 19.81 -10.31 73.88
CA SER A 284 20.55 -9.99 75.09
C SER A 284 21.91 -10.67 74.93
N GLY A 285 22.99 -9.98 74.54
CA GLY A 285 23.54 -8.79 75.16
C GLY A 285 24.71 -9.24 76.03
N LEU A 286 25.90 -9.44 75.43
CA LEU A 286 27.14 -9.67 76.15
C LEU A 286 27.79 -8.31 76.44
N ILE A 287 27.81 -7.92 77.71
CA ILE A 287 28.68 -6.89 78.27
C ILE A 287 29.53 -7.60 79.32
N PHE A 288 30.87 -7.51 79.23
CA PHE A 288 31.76 -6.96 80.26
C PHE A 288 33.24 -7.16 79.85
N ASP A 289 33.97 -6.04 79.78
CA ASP A 289 35.43 -5.95 79.92
C ASP A 289 35.88 -6.49 81.28
N LEU A 290 37.03 -7.19 81.34
CA LEU A 290 37.88 -7.19 82.54
C LEU A 290 39.32 -7.72 82.29
N PHE A 291 40.27 -6.77 82.25
CA PHE A 291 41.62 -6.72 82.84
C PHE A 291 42.75 -7.74 82.53
N PHE A 292 43.92 -7.11 82.27
CA PHE A 292 45.34 -7.52 82.21
C PHE A 292 45.88 -8.14 80.92
#